data_AF-A0A3Q7YBW6-F1
#
_entry.id   AF-A0A3Q7YBW6-F1
#
_cell.length_a   1.000
_cell.length_b   1.000
_cell.length_c   1.000
_cell.angle_alpha   90.00
_cell.angle_beta   90.00
_cell.angle_gamma   90.00
#
_symmetry.space_group_name_H-M   'P 1'
#
loop_
_entity.id
_entity.type
_entity.pdbx_description
1 polymer ?
#
loop_
_entity_poly.entity_id
_entity_poly.type
_entity_poly.pdbx_seq_one_letter_code
_entity_poly.pdbx_strand_id
1 'polypeptide(L)'
;MTNGAGKEILPKGLNIIWGNDLRYWKITEQSAELLQVSWLEVSGKVKVDKGNSYLVKFDVTVKENGFGWDNTDVLVMAKIGKKGPYKFKAVNLKCGTSGVIIPPNDNQLKIEVDQHEKDLELHFGLYEVWSGKWKGGLIINKAEVVKVGKI
;
A
#
# COMPACT_ATOMS: atom_id res chain seq x y z
N MET A 1 23.66 0.40 6.49
CA MET A 1 22.34 1.06 6.37
C MET A 1 22.36 1.95 5.14
N THR A 2 21.95 1.44 3.98
CA THR A 2 21.83 2.27 2.78
C THR A 2 20.53 3.05 2.87
N ASN A 3 20.62 4.33 3.27
CA ASN A 3 19.55 5.32 3.11
C ASN A 3 19.33 5.56 1.60
N GLY A 4 18.68 4.63 0.91
CA GLY A 4 18.10 4.92 -0.40
C GLY A 4 17.01 5.96 -0.20
N ALA A 5 17.01 7.02 -1.01
CA ALA A 5 15.95 8.03 -0.99
C ALA A 5 14.59 7.34 -1.24
N GLY A 6 13.80 7.17 -0.18
CA GLY A 6 12.43 6.66 -0.26
C GLY A 6 11.50 7.76 -0.73
N LYS A 7 10.56 7.43 -1.61
CA LYS A 7 9.46 8.33 -1.96
C LYS A 7 8.34 8.07 -0.97
N GLU A 8 8.09 9.04 -0.09
CA GLU A 8 6.97 9.03 0.83
C GLU A 8 5.72 9.59 0.15
N ILE A 9 4.58 8.94 0.38
CA ILE A 9 3.27 9.34 -0.12
C ILE A 9 2.35 9.46 1.08
N LEU A 10 2.06 10.70 1.45
CA LEU A 10 1.09 11.06 2.48
C LEU A 10 -0.35 10.75 2.03
N PRO A 11 -1.33 10.68 2.94
CA PRO A 11 -2.68 10.23 2.64
C PRO A 11 -3.36 10.97 1.49
N LYS A 12 -3.21 12.29 1.39
CA LYS A 12 -3.76 13.09 0.28
C LYS A 12 -3.08 12.85 -1.07
N GLY A 13 -1.90 12.25 -1.08
CA GLY A 13 -1.21 11.80 -2.30
C GLY A 13 -1.65 10.41 -2.77
N LEU A 14 -2.44 9.70 -1.97
CA LEU A 14 -3.01 8.40 -2.34
C LEU A 14 -4.35 8.58 -3.04
N ASN A 15 -4.62 7.71 -4.00
CA ASN A 15 -5.95 7.53 -4.58
C ASN A 15 -6.73 6.51 -3.73
N ILE A 16 -7.69 7.01 -2.95
CA ILE A 16 -8.51 6.21 -2.03
C ILE A 16 -9.92 6.13 -2.59
N ILE A 17 -10.37 4.92 -2.94
CA ILE A 17 -11.75 4.70 -3.39
C ILE A 17 -12.71 5.02 -2.25
N TRP A 18 -13.74 5.81 -2.55
CA TRP A 18 -14.65 6.44 -1.58
C TRP A 18 -14.01 7.48 -0.64
N GLY A 19 -12.76 7.91 -0.88
CA GLY A 19 -12.04 8.82 0.03
C GLY A 19 -12.68 10.20 0.20
N ASN A 20 -13.48 10.64 -0.77
CA ASN A 20 -14.23 11.91 -0.69
C ASN A 20 -15.56 11.80 0.08
N ASP A 21 -15.95 10.60 0.49
CA ASP A 21 -17.20 10.35 1.20
C ASP A 21 -16.94 10.15 2.68
N LEU A 22 -17.38 11.14 3.47
CA LEU A 22 -17.17 11.19 4.92
C LEU A 22 -17.89 10.08 5.70
N ARG A 23 -18.76 9.30 5.04
CA ARG A 23 -19.38 8.11 5.65
C ARG A 23 -18.40 6.94 5.72
N TYR A 24 -17.39 6.92 4.85
CA TYR A 24 -16.46 5.80 4.67
C TYR A 24 -15.05 6.15 5.09
N TRP A 25 -14.61 7.40 4.91
CA TRP A 25 -13.25 7.83 5.22
C TRP A 25 -13.20 9.18 5.94
N LYS A 26 -12.25 9.33 6.86
CA LYS A 26 -11.83 10.60 7.42
C LYS A 26 -10.37 10.84 7.05
N ILE A 27 -10.12 11.72 6.08
CA ILE A 27 -8.79 12.01 5.55
C ILE A 27 -8.31 13.37 6.07
N THR A 28 -7.10 13.40 6.60
CA THR A 28 -6.37 14.58 7.06
C THR A 28 -5.05 14.70 6.31
N GLU A 29 -4.23 15.71 6.64
CA GLU A 29 -2.87 15.81 6.10
C GLU A 29 -1.97 14.67 6.61
N GLN A 30 -2.21 14.16 7.82
CA GLN A 30 -1.34 13.19 8.49
C GLN A 30 -1.81 11.74 8.38
N SER A 31 -3.11 11.51 8.22
CA SER A 31 -3.67 10.15 8.14
C SER A 31 -4.96 10.06 7.33
N ALA A 32 -5.24 8.86 6.81
CA ALA A 32 -6.55 8.46 6.30
C ALA A 32 -7.14 7.36 7.17
N GLU A 33 -8.19 7.67 7.93
CA GLU A 33 -8.93 6.70 8.73
C GLU A 33 -10.10 6.14 7.92
N LEU A 34 -10.13 4.81 7.79
CA LEU A 34 -11.24 4.04 7.26
C LEU A 34 -12.30 3.86 8.34
N LEU A 35 -13.47 4.47 8.15
CA LEU A 35 -14.62 4.30 9.04
C LEU A 35 -15.30 2.95 8.79
N GLN A 36 -15.64 2.67 7.53
CA GLN A 36 -16.21 1.38 7.12
C GLN A 36 -16.20 1.21 5.59
N VAL A 37 -15.82 0.04 5.07
CA VAL A 37 -16.08 -0.38 3.67
C VAL A 37 -16.17 -1.90 3.56
N SER A 38 -16.87 -2.42 2.55
CA SER A 38 -16.76 -3.82 2.11
C SER A 38 -15.71 -4.00 1.00
N TRP A 39 -15.29 -2.91 0.35
CA TRP A 39 -14.28 -2.86 -0.72
C TRP A 39 -13.17 -1.88 -0.33
N LEU A 40 -12.00 -2.40 0.04
CA LEU A 40 -10.82 -1.59 0.34
C LEU A 40 -9.94 -1.51 -0.91
N GLU A 41 -9.75 -0.30 -1.42
CA GLU A 41 -8.83 -0.03 -2.52
C GLU A 41 -8.15 1.32 -2.31
N VAL A 42 -6.85 1.26 -2.02
CA VAL A 42 -5.98 2.42 -1.87
C VAL A 42 -4.80 2.24 -2.80
N SER A 43 -4.53 3.23 -3.65
CA SER A 43 -3.51 3.14 -4.69
C SER A 43 -2.66 4.39 -4.77
N GLY A 44 -1.49 4.25 -5.36
CA GLY A 44 -0.57 5.35 -5.59
C GLY A 44 0.36 5.05 -6.75
N LYS A 45 1.13 6.05 -7.14
CA LYS A 45 2.11 5.89 -8.21
C LYS A 45 3.29 6.82 -8.03
N VAL A 46 4.47 6.37 -8.42
CA VAL A 46 5.70 7.15 -8.37
C VAL A 46 6.58 6.87 -9.60
N LYS A 47 7.36 7.86 -10.01
CA LYS A 47 8.42 7.64 -11.00
C LYS A 47 9.56 6.82 -10.41
N VAL A 48 10.14 5.91 -11.19
CA VAL A 48 11.27 5.05 -10.79
C VAL A 48 12.37 5.07 -11.85
N ASP A 49 13.54 4.50 -11.52
CA ASP A 49 14.69 4.46 -12.41
C ASP A 49 14.91 3.05 -12.93
N LYS A 50 15.37 2.94 -14.17
CA LYS A 50 15.76 1.66 -14.78
C LYS A 50 16.95 1.02 -14.06
N GLY A 51 17.06 -0.30 -14.17
CA GLY A 51 18.14 -1.08 -13.58
C GLY A 51 18.15 -1.06 -12.05
N ASN A 52 17.01 -0.76 -11.43
CA ASN A 52 16.87 -0.68 -9.98
C ASN A 52 15.66 -1.45 -9.47
N SER A 53 15.75 -1.82 -8.19
CA SER A 53 14.74 -2.53 -7.45
C SER A 53 14.10 -1.65 -6.40
N TYR A 54 12.79 -1.80 -6.21
CA TYR A 54 12.00 -1.01 -5.28
C TYR A 54 11.15 -1.90 -4.38
N LEU A 55 10.94 -1.47 -3.15
CA LEU A 55 9.99 -2.04 -2.20
C LEU A 55 8.84 -1.08 -1.97
N VAL A 56 7.64 -1.64 -1.82
CA VAL A 56 6.45 -0.89 -1.38
C VAL A 56 6.16 -1.23 0.07
N LYS A 57 5.92 -0.20 0.88
CA LYS A 57 5.58 -0.31 2.30
C LYS A 57 4.37 0.57 2.62
N PHE A 58 3.57 0.15 3.58
CA PHE A 58 2.49 0.96 4.14
C PHE A 58 2.69 1.08 5.65
N ASP A 59 2.71 2.30 6.17
CA ASP A 59 2.66 2.56 7.61
C ASP A 59 1.19 2.72 7.99
N VAL A 60 0.69 1.78 8.79
CA VAL A 60 -0.72 1.76 9.17
C VAL A 60 -0.90 1.43 10.64
N THR A 61 -2.10 1.70 11.14
CA THR A 61 -2.56 1.28 12.45
C THR A 61 -3.99 0.79 12.33
N VAL A 62 -4.30 -0.38 12.86
CA VAL A 62 -5.66 -0.86 13.02
C VAL A 62 -6.05 -0.64 14.46
N LYS A 63 -7.05 0.20 14.71
CA LYS A 63 -7.52 0.49 16.07
C LYS A 63 -7.91 -0.80 16.80
N GLU A 64 -7.75 -0.79 18.12
CA GLU A 64 -8.19 -1.90 19.00
C GLU A 64 -9.69 -2.21 18.83
N ASN A 65 -10.51 -1.17 18.64
CA ASN A 65 -11.94 -1.28 18.36
C ASN A 65 -12.25 -1.36 16.85
N GLY A 66 -11.26 -1.64 16.01
CA GLY A 66 -11.46 -1.97 14.61
C GLY A 66 -12.26 -3.25 14.43
N PHE A 67 -12.70 -3.53 13.21
CA PHE A 67 -13.50 -4.73 12.92
C PHE A 67 -13.28 -5.21 11.49
N GLY A 68 -13.62 -6.46 11.23
CA GLY A 68 -13.63 -7.03 9.88
C GLY A 68 -12.31 -7.59 9.36
N TRP A 69 -11.21 -7.45 10.12
CA TRP A 69 -9.85 -7.82 9.69
C TRP A 69 -9.48 -9.28 9.95
N ASP A 70 -10.12 -9.94 10.92
CA ASP A 70 -9.83 -11.35 11.22
C ASP A 70 -10.13 -12.25 10.02
N ASN A 71 -9.17 -13.14 9.72
CA ASN A 71 -9.21 -14.07 8.58
C ASN A 71 -9.40 -13.37 7.23
N THR A 72 -8.97 -12.11 7.11
CA THR A 72 -9.04 -11.33 5.88
C THR A 72 -7.63 -11.04 5.39
N ASP A 73 -7.28 -11.52 4.20
CA ASP A 73 -6.01 -11.20 3.55
C ASP A 73 -6.12 -9.86 2.84
N VAL A 74 -5.26 -8.93 3.23
CA VAL A 74 -5.11 -7.65 2.53
C VAL A 74 -3.90 -7.78 1.60
N LEU A 75 -4.04 -7.45 0.33
CA LEU A 75 -2.97 -7.56 -0.65
C LEU A 75 -2.24 -6.24 -0.80
N VAL A 76 -0.92 -6.25 -0.59
CA VAL A 76 -0.03 -5.21 -1.11
C VAL A 76 0.31 -5.61 -2.54
N MET A 77 -0.03 -4.76 -3.51
CA MET A 77 0.17 -5.02 -4.93
C MET A 77 1.02 -3.91 -5.57
N ALA A 78 1.87 -4.26 -6.53
CA ALA A 78 2.60 -3.28 -7.32
C ALA A 78 2.98 -3.80 -8.72
N LYS A 79 3.13 -2.88 -9.66
CA LYS A 79 3.54 -3.15 -11.04
C LYS A 79 4.31 -1.97 -11.64
N ILE A 80 5.04 -2.25 -12.71
CA ILE A 80 5.64 -1.22 -13.55
C ILE A 80 4.74 -0.96 -14.75
N GLY A 81 4.46 0.31 -14.97
CA GLY A 81 3.58 0.83 -16.00
C GLY A 81 2.11 0.42 -15.88
N LYS A 82 1.28 1.02 -16.74
CA LYS A 82 -0.18 0.81 -16.68
C LYS A 82 -0.63 -0.61 -17.04
N LYS A 83 0.08 -1.25 -17.98
CA LYS A 83 -0.27 -2.57 -18.54
C LYS A 83 0.62 -3.71 -18.04
N GLY A 84 1.59 -3.44 -17.17
CA GLY A 84 2.46 -4.48 -16.62
C GLY A 84 1.70 -5.45 -15.69
N PRO A 85 2.25 -6.66 -15.47
CA PRO A 85 1.68 -7.62 -14.53
C PRO A 85 1.86 -7.11 -13.09
N TYR A 86 0.84 -7.32 -12.26
CA TYR A 86 0.97 -7.08 -10.82
C TYR A 86 1.76 -8.19 -10.16
N LYS A 87 2.73 -7.80 -9.33
CA LYS A 87 3.23 -8.63 -8.24
C LYS A 87 2.44 -8.27 -6.98
N PHE A 88 2.15 -9.26 -6.14
CA PHE A 88 1.40 -9.03 -4.91
C PHE A 88 1.87 -9.94 -3.79
N LYS A 89 1.59 -9.53 -2.55
CA LYS A 89 1.77 -10.32 -1.34
C LYS A 89 0.62 -10.03 -0.38
N ALA A 90 0.12 -11.07 0.27
CA ALA A 90 -0.85 -10.94 1.34
C ALA A 90 -0.17 -10.47 2.63
N VAL A 91 -0.86 -9.61 3.36
CA VAL A 91 -0.57 -9.21 4.73
C VAL A 91 -1.84 -9.40 5.55
N ASN A 92 -1.68 -9.94 6.76
CA ASN A 92 -2.81 -10.15 7.66
C ASN A 92 -2.89 -8.97 8.63
N LEU A 93 -4.00 -8.25 8.59
CA LEU A 93 -4.28 -7.15 9.51
C LEU A 93 -5.09 -7.68 10.68
N LYS A 94 -4.81 -7.20 11.88
CA LYS A 94 -5.57 -7.51 13.10
C LYS A 94 -5.80 -6.24 13.91
N CYS A 95 -6.84 -6.20 14.74
CA CYS A 95 -7.00 -5.11 15.69
C CYS A 95 -5.76 -4.99 16.59
N GLY A 96 -5.32 -3.76 16.84
CA GLY A 96 -4.06 -3.47 17.55
C GLY A 96 -2.81 -3.56 16.67
N THR A 97 -2.91 -3.93 15.39
CA THR A 97 -1.77 -3.86 14.46
C THR A 97 -1.30 -2.41 14.36
N SER A 98 -0.01 -2.15 14.56
CA SER A 98 0.56 -0.81 14.46
C SER A 98 1.97 -0.85 13.89
N GLY A 99 2.26 0.08 12.97
CA GLY A 99 3.58 0.28 12.38
C GLY A 99 3.64 -0.05 10.89
N VAL A 100 4.87 -0.18 10.39
CA VAL A 100 5.11 -0.45 8.97
C VAL A 100 4.74 -1.89 8.64
N ILE A 101 3.71 -2.04 7.83
CA ILE A 101 3.31 -3.30 7.26
C ILE A 101 4.09 -3.51 5.97
N ILE A 102 4.95 -4.52 6.05
CA ILE A 102 5.72 -5.08 4.96
C ILE A 102 5.25 -6.53 4.84
N PRO A 103 5.15 -7.10 3.62
CA PRO A 103 5.07 -8.55 3.49
C PRO A 103 6.15 -9.22 4.37
N PRO A 104 5.80 -10.17 5.25
CA PRO A 104 6.75 -10.73 6.23
C PRO A 104 7.96 -11.37 5.55
N ASN A 105 9.17 -11.13 6.12
CA ASN A 105 10.54 -11.66 5.87
C ASN A 105 10.90 -12.34 4.53
N ASP A 106 12.12 -12.06 4.01
CA ASP A 106 12.77 -12.53 2.76
C ASP A 106 11.96 -12.43 1.44
N ASN A 107 10.67 -12.14 1.53
CA ASN A 107 9.70 -12.08 0.45
C ASN A 107 9.02 -10.70 0.37
N GLN A 108 9.77 -9.66 0.71
CA GLN A 108 9.35 -8.28 0.49
C GLN A 108 8.93 -8.11 -0.97
N LEU A 109 7.87 -7.36 -1.24
CA LEU A 109 7.36 -7.14 -2.60
C LEU A 109 8.37 -6.31 -3.41
N LYS A 110 9.36 -6.99 -3.99
CA LYS A 110 10.43 -6.41 -4.78
C LYS A 110 10.00 -6.25 -6.23
N ILE A 111 9.96 -5.00 -6.66
CA ILE A 111 9.65 -4.61 -8.03
C ILE A 111 10.94 -4.23 -8.73
N GLU A 112 11.26 -4.96 -9.78
CA GLU A 112 12.46 -4.79 -10.59
C GLU A 112 12.08 -4.00 -11.86
N VAL A 113 12.80 -2.92 -12.13
CA VAL A 113 12.64 -2.09 -13.32
C VAL A 113 13.75 -2.40 -14.32
N ASP A 114 13.42 -3.08 -15.42
CA ASP A 114 14.40 -3.48 -16.43
C ASP A 114 15.09 -2.28 -17.11
N GLN A 115 16.31 -2.48 -17.64
CA GLN A 115 17.06 -1.46 -18.40
C GLN A 115 16.33 -0.99 -19.69
N HIS A 116 15.47 -1.85 -20.25
CA HIS A 116 14.71 -1.58 -21.47
C HIS A 116 13.28 -1.13 -21.17
N GLU A 117 12.91 -0.99 -19.90
CA GLU A 117 11.58 -0.56 -19.50
C GLU A 117 11.26 0.82 -20.09
N LYS A 118 10.06 0.97 -20.67
CA LYS A 118 9.63 2.22 -21.30
C LYS A 118 8.78 3.05 -20.36
N ASP A 119 7.96 2.39 -19.55
CA ASP A 119 7.08 3.06 -18.59
C ASP A 119 7.71 3.01 -17.19
N LEU A 120 8.23 4.15 -16.75
CA LEU A 120 8.91 4.28 -15.47
C LEU A 120 7.98 4.72 -14.34
N GLU A 121 6.68 4.45 -14.47
CA GLU A 121 5.70 4.67 -13.42
C GLU A 121 5.45 3.36 -12.65
N LEU A 122 5.90 3.31 -11.40
CA LEU A 122 5.55 2.23 -10.48
C LEU A 122 4.17 2.53 -9.90
N HIS A 123 3.20 1.67 -10.18
CA HIS A 123 1.88 1.69 -9.57
C HIS A 123 1.86 0.73 -8.40
N PHE A 124 1.26 1.13 -7.28
CA PHE A 124 1.15 0.30 -6.10
C PHE A 124 -0.20 0.50 -5.39
N GLY A 125 -0.52 -0.37 -4.44
CA GLY A 125 -1.68 -0.19 -3.59
C GLY A 125 -1.86 -1.27 -2.52
N LEU A 126 -2.89 -1.06 -1.71
CA LEU A 126 -3.37 -1.91 -0.64
C LEU A 126 -4.83 -2.27 -0.94
N TYR A 127 -5.12 -3.57 -1.07
CA TYR A 127 -6.40 -4.05 -1.61
C TYR A 127 -7.02 -5.12 -0.71
N GLU A 128 -8.30 -5.00 -0.46
CA GLU A 128 -9.15 -6.09 0.00
C GLU A 128 -10.54 -5.88 -0.62
N VAL A 129 -10.73 -6.45 -1.80
CA VAL A 129 -11.90 -6.22 -2.65
C VAL A 129 -12.73 -7.49 -2.88
N TRP A 130 -12.28 -8.62 -2.35
CA TRP A 130 -12.80 -9.95 -2.72
C TRP A 130 -13.75 -10.51 -1.68
N SER A 131 -13.50 -10.27 -0.39
CA SER A 131 -14.29 -10.91 0.67
C SER A 131 -15.72 -10.37 0.78
N GLY A 132 -15.95 -9.13 0.34
CA GLY A 132 -17.20 -8.40 0.59
C GLY A 132 -17.46 -8.09 2.08
N LYS A 133 -16.53 -8.45 2.98
CA LYS A 133 -16.67 -8.28 4.42
C LYS A 133 -16.50 -6.82 4.78
N TRP A 134 -17.46 -6.29 5.54
CA TRP A 134 -17.35 -4.95 6.11
C TRP A 134 -16.20 -4.88 7.11
N LYS A 135 -15.37 -3.85 6.97
CA LYS A 135 -14.19 -3.61 7.82
C LYS A 135 -14.00 -2.12 8.06
N GLY A 136 -13.40 -1.79 9.20
CA GLY A 136 -13.19 -0.41 9.64
C GLY A 136 -12.14 -0.29 10.73
N GLY A 137 -11.75 0.94 11.04
CA GLY A 137 -10.72 1.25 12.04
C GLY A 137 -9.28 1.17 11.55
N LEU A 138 -9.04 0.99 10.24
CA LEU A 138 -7.70 1.11 9.64
C LEU A 138 -7.34 2.60 9.50
N ILE A 139 -6.13 2.96 9.90
CA ILE A 139 -5.54 4.27 9.73
C ILE A 139 -4.31 4.08 8.84
N ILE A 140 -4.28 4.77 7.70
CA ILE A 140 -3.11 4.81 6.83
C ILE A 140 -2.36 6.11 7.14
N ASN A 141 -1.15 5.99 7.68
CA ASN A 141 -0.30 7.13 7.97
C ASN A 141 0.42 7.58 6.71
N LYS A 142 1.00 6.63 5.96
CA LYS A 142 1.70 6.87 4.69
C LYS A 142 1.95 5.58 3.93
N ALA A 143 2.31 5.73 2.66
CA ALA A 143 2.99 4.70 1.88
C ALA A 143 4.41 5.14 1.55
N GLU A 144 5.31 4.18 1.37
CA GLU A 144 6.69 4.45 0.97
C GLU A 144 7.13 3.52 -0.16
N VAL A 145 7.81 4.10 -1.15
CA VAL A 145 8.51 3.34 -2.20
C VAL A 145 10.00 3.53 -2.02
N VAL A 146 10.69 2.48 -1.60
CA VAL A 146 12.11 2.52 -1.22
C VAL A 146 12.96 1.83 -2.26
N LYS A 147 13.97 2.54 -2.78
CA LYS A 147 14.99 1.97 -3.66
C LYS A 147 15.94 1.09 -2.86
N VAL A 148 16.08 -0.18 -3.23
CA VAL A 148 16.84 -1.18 -2.44
C VAL A 148 18.10 -1.72 -3.11
N GLY A 149 18.30 -1.47 -4.40
CA GLY A 149 19.54 -1.85 -5.08
C GLY A 149 19.42 -1.82 -6.59
N LYS A 150 20.54 -2.05 -7.26
CA LYS A 150 20.56 -2.36 -8.69
C LYS A 150 20.11 -3.80 -8.91
N ILE A 151 19.52 -4.05 -10.06
CA ILE A 151 19.20 -5.41 -10.54
C ILE A 151 20.47 -6.01 -11.13
#